data_AF-A0A350Y6H8-F1
#
_entry.id   AF-A0A350Y6H8-F1
#
_cell.length_a   1.000
_cell.length_b   1.000
_cell.length_c   1.000
_cell.angle_alpha   90.00
_cell.angle_beta   90.00
_cell.angle_gamma   90.00
#
_symmetry.space_group_name_H-M   'P 1'
#
loop_
_entity.id
_entity.type
_entity.pdbx_description
1 polymer ?
#
loop_
_entity_poly.entity_id
_entity_poly.type
_entity_poly.pdbx_seq_one_letter_code
_entity_poly.pdbx_strand_id
1 'polypeptide(L)' 'MNAIQEAPVRDISPSSCSLAPLFAEIMRQGQIEFTDWYELMTAPLEHPFSTIDEDILTRLIYGVHRGIVKIVEKP' A
#
# COMPACT_ATOMS: atom_id res chain seq x y z
N MET A 1 -12.29 2.75 -42.51
CA MET A 1 -11.25 1.80 -42.07
C MET A 1 -10.67 2.38 -40.79
N ASN A 2 -10.90 1.70 -39.67
CA ASN A 2 -10.49 2.13 -38.32
C ASN A 2 -9.05 1.70 -38.05
N ALA A 3 -8.26 2.56 -37.40
CA ALA A 3 -7.09 2.15 -36.64
C ALA A 3 -7.15 2.89 -35.30
N ILE A 4 -7.83 2.28 -34.34
CA ILE A 4 -7.72 2.66 -32.92
C ILE A 4 -6.32 2.22 -32.51
N GLN A 5 -5.46 3.18 -32.17
CA GLN A 5 -4.17 2.88 -31.57
C GLN A 5 -4.42 2.26 -30.20
N GLU A 6 -4.19 0.95 -30.09
CA GLU A 6 -4.19 0.26 -28.81
C GLU A 6 -3.00 0.80 -28.00
N ALA A 7 -3.31 1.44 -26.87
CA ALA A 7 -2.30 1.83 -25.89
C ALA A 7 -1.61 0.56 -25.38
N PRO A 8 -0.28 0.57 -25.16
CA PRO A 8 0.42 -0.62 -24.70
C PRO A 8 -0.12 -1.00 -23.32
N VAL A 9 -0.76 -2.16 -23.26
CA VAL A 9 -1.12 -2.85 -22.03
C VAL A 9 0.18 -3.05 -21.27
N ARG A 10 0.36 -2.30 -20.19
CA ARG A 10 1.54 -2.42 -19.33
C ARG A 10 1.56 -3.85 -18.79
N ASP A 11 2.59 -4.60 -19.17
CA ASP A 11 2.97 -5.87 -18.56
C ASP A 11 3.10 -5.65 -17.05
N ILE A 12 2.11 -6.13 -16.30
CA ILE A 12 2.16 -6.17 -14.84
C ILE A 12 3.08 -7.34 -14.51
N SER A 13 4.36 -7.05 -14.34
CA SER A 13 5.34 -7.99 -13.83
C SER A 13 4.85 -8.59 -12.50
N PRO A 14 4.73 -9.92 -12.36
CA PRO A 14 4.05 -10.55 -11.22
C PRO A 14 4.94 -10.74 -9.98
N SER A 15 6.01 -9.96 -9.78
CA SER A 15 7.01 -10.23 -8.74
C SER A 15 7.45 -9.03 -7.91
N SER A 16 6.51 -8.19 -7.48
CA SER A 16 6.77 -7.21 -6.43
C SER A 16 5.53 -7.10 -5.56
N CYS A 17 5.68 -7.41 -4.27
CA CYS A 17 4.64 -7.19 -3.26
C CYS A 17 4.41 -5.67 -3.19
N SER A 18 3.52 -5.13 -4.01
CA SER A 18 3.32 -3.68 -4.06
C SER A 18 2.49 -3.25 -2.85
N LEU A 19 2.85 -2.13 -2.23
CA LEU A 19 2.15 -1.59 -1.06
C LEU A 19 0.70 -1.17 -1.37
N ALA A 20 0.37 -0.94 -2.65
CA ALA A 20 -0.92 -0.41 -3.09
C ALA A 20 -2.13 -1.33 -2.83
N PRO A 21 -2.13 -2.62 -3.22
CA PRO A 21 -3.16 -3.59 -2.82
C PRO A 21 -3.32 -3.71 -1.31
N LEU A 22 -2.21 -3.75 -0.55
CA LEU A 22 -2.24 -3.83 0.91
C LEU A 22 -2.91 -2.58 1.50
N PHE A 23 -2.52 -1.40 1.03
CA PHE A 23 -3.15 -0.14 1.40
C PHE A 23 -4.65 -0.13 1.10
N ALA A 24 -5.06 -0.55 -0.10
CA ALA A 24 -6.47 -0.59 -0.47
C ALA A 24 -7.26 -1.52 0.47
N GLU A 25 -6.69 -2.67 0.84
CA GLU A 25 -7.31 -3.61 1.75
C GLU A 25 -7.41 -3.07 3.17
N ILE A 26 -6.34 -2.47 3.70
CA ILE A 26 -6.33 -1.83 5.04
C ILE A 26 -7.37 -0.71 5.11
N MET A 27 -7.43 0.15 4.09
CA MET A 27 -8.41 1.23 4.01
C MET A 27 -9.84 0.72 3.89
N ARG A 28 -10.04 -0.41 3.21
CA ARG A 28 -11.36 -1.08 3.09
C ARG A 28 -11.79 -1.70 4.42
N GLN A 29 -10.88 -2.34 5.14
CA GLN A 29 -11.17 -2.95 6.44
C GLN A 29 -11.26 -1.91 7.57
N GLY A 30 -10.59 -0.76 7.44
CA GLY A 30 -10.49 0.25 8.48
C GLY A 30 -9.64 -0.18 9.67
N GLN A 31 -8.82 -1.22 9.50
CA GLN A 31 -7.98 -1.77 10.55
C GLN A 31 -6.69 -2.36 9.98
N ILE A 32 -5.65 -2.39 10.80
CA ILE A 32 -4.38 -3.05 10.55
C ILE A 32 -3.90 -3.72 11.84
N GLU A 33 -3.35 -4.94 11.75
CA GLU A 33 -2.75 -5.59 12.93
C GLU A 33 -1.51 -4.80 13.40
N PHE A 34 -1.27 -4.76 14.71
CA PHE A 34 -0.11 -4.08 15.28
C PHE A 34 1.21 -4.61 14.70
N THR A 35 1.32 -5.93 14.47
CA THR A 35 2.50 -6.55 13.86
C THR A 35 2.73 -6.05 12.44
N ASP A 36 1.68 -6.00 11.62
CA ASP A 36 1.76 -5.54 10.22
C ASP A 36 2.07 -4.04 10.17
N TRP A 37 1.48 -3.26 11.07
CA TRP A 37 1.79 -1.84 11.22
C TRP A 37 3.25 -1.60 11.60
N TYR A 38 3.76 -2.37 12.57
CA TYR A 38 5.15 -2.27 13.02
C TYR A 38 6.13 -2.65 11.91
N GLU A 39 5.86 -3.75 11.20
CA GLU A 39 6.66 -4.19 10.04
C GLU A 39 6.70 -3.11 8.96
N LEU A 40 5.54 -2.54 8.61
CA LEU A 40 5.44 -1.48 7.60
C LEU A 40 6.24 -0.21 7.98
N MET A 41 6.22 0.17 9.26
CA MET A 41 6.95 1.35 9.76
C MET A 41 8.46 1.13 9.86
N THR A 42 8.91 -0.13 9.93
CA THR A 42 10.33 -0.49 10.06
C THR A 42 10.95 -0.98 8.75
N ALA A 43 10.16 -1.41 7.77
CA ALA A 43 10.62 -1.86 6.45
C ALA A 43 11.57 -0.87 5.74
N PRO A 44 11.39 0.47 5.81
CA PRO A 44 12.32 1.43 5.21
C PRO A 44 13.75 1.38 5.78
N LEU A 45 13.95 0.81 6.98
CA LEU A 45 15.26 0.66 7.60
C LEU A 45 16.10 -0.42 6.91
N GLU A 46 15.45 -1.44 6.35
CA GLU A 46 16.11 -2.54 5.65
C GLU A 46 16.16 -2.28 4.13
N HIS A 47 15.06 -1.77 3.58
CA HIS A 47 14.90 -1.51 2.17
C HIS A 47 14.23 -0.16 1.93
N PRO A 48 14.94 0.83 1.32
CA PRO A 48 14.34 2.13 1.07
C PRO A 48 13.12 1.98 0.15
N PHE A 49 12.06 2.67 0.51
CA PHE A 49 10.82 2.71 -0.26
C PHE A 49 10.99 3.49 -1.56
N SER A 50 10.20 3.14 -2.58
CA SER A 50 10.04 4.01 -3.74
C SER A 50 9.21 5.23 -3.36
N THR A 51 9.26 6.30 -4.15
CA THR A 51 8.41 7.49 -3.94
C THR A 51 6.91 7.15 -3.91
N ILE A 52 6.50 6.10 -4.63
CA ILE A 52 5.10 5.63 -4.62
C ILE A 52 4.77 4.98 -3.28
N ASP A 53 5.67 4.14 -2.76
CA ASP A 53 5.47 3.47 -1.47
C ASP A 53 5.51 4.48 -0.31
N GLU A 54 6.32 5.54 -0.41
CA GLU A 54 6.33 6.66 0.53
C GLU A 54 5.01 7.44 0.56
N ASP A 55 4.40 7.74 -0.60
CA ASP A 55 3.08 8.39 -0.68
C ASP A 55 2.00 7.48 -0.04
N ILE A 56 2.05 6.18 -0.33
CA ILE A 56 1.12 5.20 0.23
C ILE A 56 1.27 5.11 1.76
N LEU A 57 2.50 4.97 2.25
CA LEU A 57 2.81 4.93 3.69
C LEU A 57 2.34 6.22 4.37
N THR A 58 2.62 7.39 3.78
CA THR A 58 2.21 8.70 4.32
C THR A 58 0.70 8.80 4.46
N ARG A 59 -0.06 8.34 3.44
CA ARG A 59 -1.52 8.31 3.49
C ARG A 59 -2.05 7.35 4.55
N LEU A 60 -1.38 6.22 4.75
CA LEU A 60 -1.77 5.27 5.78
C LEU A 60 -1.51 5.83 7.18
N ILE A 61 -0.34 6.46 7.42
CA ILE A 61 -0.03 7.20 8.66
C ILE A 61 -1.09 8.25 8.93
N TYR A 62 -1.48 9.01 7.91
CA TYR A 62 -2.57 9.98 8.04
C TYR A 62 -3.90 9.30 8.40
N GLY A 63 -4.24 8.18 7.76
CA GLY A 63 -5.43 7.39 8.05
C GLY A 63 -5.48 6.90 9.50
N VAL A 64 -4.36 6.41 10.02
CA VAL A 64 -4.22 5.99 11.42
C VAL A 64 -4.35 7.19 12.37
N HIS A 65 -3.63 8.28 12.10
CA HIS A 65 -3.66 9.48 12.94
C HIS A 65 -5.05 10.13 13.02
N ARG A 66 -5.84 10.04 11.94
CA ARG A 66 -7.21 10.56 11.89
C ARG A 66 -8.26 9.57 12.40
N GLY A 67 -7.87 8.36 12.81
CA GLY A 67 -8.78 7.32 13.28
C GLY A 67 -9.64 6.68 12.18
N ILE A 68 -9.25 6.84 10.90
CA ILE A 68 -9.87 6.17 9.75
C ILE A 68 -9.48 4.69 9.73
N VAL A 69 -8.22 4.41 10.10
CA VAL A 69 -7.68 3.06 10.28
C VAL A 69 -7.32 2.88 11.75
N LYS A 70 -7.77 1.78 12.36
CA LYS A 70 -7.41 1.43 13.74
C LYS A 70 -6.29 0.39 13.76
N ILE A 71 -5.31 0.59 14.62
CA ILE A 71 -4.33 -0.45 14.92
C ILE A 71 -4.98 -1.41 15.93
N VAL A 72 -5.01 -2.69 15.62
CA VAL A 72 -5.63 -3.74 16.45
C VAL A 72 -4.61 -4.78 16.87
N GLU A 73 -4.79 -5.37 18.05
CA GLU A 73 -4.04 -6.56 18.46
C GLU A 73 -4.57 -7.80 17.69
N LYS A 74 -3.69 -8.78 17.46
CA LYS A 74 -4.11 -10.06 16.88
C LYS A 74 -5.08 -10.77 17.85
N PRO A 75 -6.19 -11.37 17.37
CA PRO A 75 -7.09 -12.16 18.22
C PRO A 75 -6.41 -13.39 18.84
#